data_AF-A0A5M6IXG2-F1
#
_entry.id   AF-A0A5M6IXG2-F1
#
_cell.length_a   1.000
_cell.length_b   1.000
_cell.length_c   1.000
_cell.angle_alpha   90.00
_cell.angle_beta   90.00
_cell.angle_gamma   90.00
#
_symmetry.space_group_name_H-M   'P 1'
#
loop_
_entity.id
_entity.type
_entity.pdbx_description
1 polymer ?
#
loop_
_entity_poly.entity_id
_entity_poly.type
_entity_poly.pdbx_seq_one_letter_code
_entity_poly.pdbx_strand_id
1 'polypeptide(L)'
;MSHRQCVTLEFRQAHQGFTIPERNDTQHSSVMMRDRRNGEDGAMPDILSVNGDVPGFVRGTRIQTDKGEQPVETLEPGTGVVTASGRIRPILWVGRRRLEPRRHPRPELIHPVRIRRGAAGNFLPRRDLLVSPSLTIGAGNITVGVWQLVNGATLASVASPDPIEYVHIALDSPDLLLAEGLPAESLHEDRRAGFENGGTVMVLHPHLAWHPGATTPPEAMVQALRRRLLQRAHTLGHAITRDPGLHLRADGWPLSPVLVAGPMHRFALPAGVTDLRIVSRAGVPAEIDAVSQDRRRLGVMLERIALRGPQGEREIPPDDPVLSEGFHPHEQAEGRSWRWTDGHARLPGRVLAGMTWVDLYVAGSQSAWAGTAPPAAPVTRSA
;
A
#
# COMPACT_ATOMS: atom_id res chain seq x y z
N MET A 1 5.19 -54.37 35.17
CA MET A 1 4.40 -53.18 35.53
C MET A 1 4.81 -52.02 34.62
N SER A 2 3.82 -51.50 33.88
CA SER A 2 3.75 -50.22 33.16
C SER A 2 4.75 -49.92 32.03
N HIS A 3 4.38 -50.35 30.81
CA HIS A 3 4.75 -49.68 29.56
C HIS A 3 4.10 -48.29 29.48
N ARG A 4 4.87 -47.25 29.13
CA ARG A 4 4.33 -45.94 28.75
C ARG A 4 4.18 -45.89 27.23
N GLN A 5 2.96 -45.69 26.76
CA GLN A 5 2.60 -45.48 25.36
C GLN A 5 3.24 -44.18 24.85
N CYS A 6 4.02 -44.29 23.78
CA CYS A 6 4.40 -43.19 22.92
C CYS A 6 3.25 -43.00 21.91
N VAL A 7 2.53 -41.89 21.99
CA VAL A 7 1.50 -41.53 21.00
C VAL A 7 2.19 -40.75 19.89
N THR A 8 2.45 -41.43 18.78
CA THR A 8 2.89 -40.83 17.52
C THR A 8 1.71 -40.09 16.90
N LEU A 9 1.76 -38.75 16.84
CA LEU A 9 0.84 -37.95 16.04
C LEU A 9 1.38 -37.89 14.60
N GLU A 10 0.82 -38.72 13.72
CA GLU A 10 1.04 -38.65 12.28
C GLU A 10 0.41 -37.37 11.71
N PHE A 11 1.25 -36.40 11.32
CA PHE A 11 0.82 -35.28 10.48
C PHE A 11 0.77 -35.75 9.03
N ARG A 12 -0.44 -35.98 8.51
CA ARG A 12 -0.66 -36.09 7.05
C ARG A 12 -0.39 -34.73 6.41
N GLN A 13 0.78 -34.59 5.77
CA GLN A 13 1.09 -33.52 4.83
C GLN A 13 0.17 -33.65 3.61
N ALA A 14 -0.66 -32.65 3.36
CA ALA A 14 -1.18 -32.37 2.03
C ALA A 14 -0.27 -31.32 1.38
N HIS A 15 0.61 -31.77 0.49
CA HIS A 15 1.33 -30.89 -0.43
C HIS A 15 0.35 -30.37 -1.48
N GLN A 16 0.16 -29.05 -1.55
CA GLN A 16 -0.22 -28.37 -2.79
C GLN A 16 0.65 -27.13 -2.95
N GLY A 17 1.60 -27.24 -3.87
CA GLY A 17 2.47 -26.14 -4.29
C GLY A 17 1.70 -25.19 -5.19
N PHE A 18 1.62 -23.93 -4.78
CA PHE A 18 1.23 -22.82 -5.64
C PHE A 18 2.52 -22.23 -6.24
N THR A 19 2.69 -22.40 -7.55
CA THR A 19 3.72 -21.69 -8.33
C THR A 19 3.00 -20.68 -9.20
N ILE A 20 3.16 -19.39 -8.91
CA ILE A 20 2.69 -18.28 -9.76
C ILE A 20 3.80 -17.98 -10.76
N PRO A 21 3.55 -17.91 -12.08
CA PRO A 21 4.58 -17.51 -13.03
C PRO A 21 4.92 -16.03 -12.85
N GLU A 22 6.21 -15.74 -12.61
CA GLU A 22 6.77 -14.39 -12.66
C GLU A 22 6.57 -13.82 -14.07
N ARG A 23 5.77 -12.75 -14.19
CA ARG A 23 5.77 -11.89 -15.37
C ARG A 23 6.30 -10.53 -14.97
N ASN A 24 7.54 -10.30 -15.38
CA ASN A 24 8.32 -9.10 -15.13
C ASN A 24 7.88 -8.01 -16.11
N ASP A 25 6.77 -7.31 -15.83
CA ASP A 25 6.36 -6.11 -16.58
C ASP A 25 6.78 -4.85 -15.81
N THR A 26 8.08 -4.56 -15.82
CA THR A 26 8.60 -3.26 -15.44
C THR A 26 8.36 -2.30 -16.60
N GLN A 27 7.26 -1.54 -16.57
CA GLN A 27 7.06 -0.43 -17.51
C GLN A 27 8.08 0.69 -17.18
N HIS A 28 9.26 0.61 -17.77
CA HIS A 28 10.16 1.75 -17.91
C HIS A 28 9.48 2.78 -18.80
N SER A 29 9.16 3.95 -18.23
CA SER A 29 8.70 5.09 -19.02
C SER A 29 9.91 5.70 -19.73
N SER A 30 10.25 5.18 -20.92
CA SER A 30 11.20 5.83 -21.82
C SER A 30 10.49 6.94 -22.60
N VAL A 31 10.88 8.19 -22.37
CA VAL A 31 10.44 9.31 -23.21
C VAL A 31 11.26 9.28 -24.50
N MET A 32 10.67 8.73 -25.56
CA MET A 32 11.28 8.74 -26.90
C MET A 32 11.11 10.13 -27.54
N MET A 33 12.12 11.00 -27.47
CA MET A 33 12.22 12.13 -28.39
C MET A 33 12.83 11.64 -29.71
N ARG A 34 12.08 11.78 -30.81
CA ARG A 34 12.59 11.54 -32.16
C ARG A 34 13.43 12.73 -32.60
N ASP A 35 14.75 12.58 -32.67
CA ASP A 35 15.56 13.43 -33.55
C ASP A 35 15.32 13.01 -35.00
N ARG A 36 15.00 13.97 -35.87
CA ARG A 36 14.58 13.75 -37.25
C ARG A 36 15.73 13.87 -38.25
N ARG A 37 16.99 13.78 -37.81
CA ARG A 37 18.15 13.91 -38.68
C ARG A 37 19.20 12.85 -38.33
N ASN A 38 19.43 11.96 -39.30
CA ASN A 38 20.46 10.92 -39.40
C ASN A 38 20.10 9.55 -38.81
N GLY A 39 19.81 8.61 -39.71
CA GLY A 39 19.56 7.21 -39.41
C GLY A 39 20.84 6.41 -39.30
N GLU A 40 21.44 6.39 -38.12
CA GLU A 40 22.39 5.37 -37.69
C GLU A 40 22.01 4.94 -36.27
N ASP A 41 21.66 3.67 -36.10
CA ASP A 41 21.35 3.04 -34.81
C ASP A 41 22.65 2.86 -33.99
N GLY A 42 23.15 3.97 -33.45
CA GLY A 42 24.19 3.96 -32.41
C GLY A 42 23.53 3.84 -31.04
N ALA A 43 23.81 2.76 -30.32
CA ALA A 43 23.42 2.62 -28.92
C ALA A 43 23.98 3.80 -28.11
N MET A 44 23.11 4.69 -27.66
CA MET A 44 23.44 5.72 -26.68
C MET A 44 23.79 5.03 -25.35
N PRO A 45 24.86 5.44 -24.64
CA PRO A 45 25.08 4.99 -23.28
C PRO A 45 23.85 5.36 -22.44
N ASP A 46 23.46 4.47 -21.50
CA ASP A 46 22.36 4.67 -20.55
C ASP A 46 22.33 6.13 -20.08
N ILE A 47 21.35 6.90 -20.59
CA ILE A 47 21.05 8.21 -20.05
C ILE A 47 20.57 7.95 -18.63
N LEU A 48 21.43 8.32 -17.66
CA LEU A 48 21.18 8.48 -16.24
C LEU A 48 19.69 8.32 -15.91
N SER A 49 19.33 7.17 -15.33
CA SER A 49 18.04 7.04 -14.66
C SER A 49 17.94 8.16 -13.64
N VAL A 50 17.20 9.22 -13.97
CA VAL A 50 16.91 10.29 -13.02
C VAL A 50 15.91 9.70 -12.04
N ASN A 51 16.43 8.97 -11.06
CA ASN A 51 15.65 8.43 -9.96
C ASN A 51 15.13 9.62 -9.16
N GLY A 52 13.86 9.97 -9.38
CA GLY A 52 13.12 10.95 -8.59
C GLY A 52 12.80 10.46 -7.17
N ASP A 53 13.63 9.57 -6.60
CA ASP A 53 13.42 9.06 -5.25
C ASP A 53 13.81 10.13 -4.23
N VAL A 54 12.97 10.31 -3.22
CA VAL A 54 13.11 11.30 -2.15
C VAL A 54 12.95 10.58 -0.81
N PRO A 55 13.92 9.74 -0.39
CA PRO A 55 13.92 9.15 0.94
C PRO A 55 14.08 10.27 1.96
N GLY A 56 13.17 10.44 2.91
CA GLY A 56 13.27 11.58 3.80
C GLY A 56 12.38 11.52 5.01
N PHE A 57 12.77 12.31 6.00
CA PHE A 57 12.00 12.58 7.21
C PHE A 57 11.06 13.74 6.95
N VAL A 58 9.81 13.66 7.39
CA VAL A 58 8.94 14.84 7.36
C VAL A 58 9.45 15.86 8.37
N ARG A 59 9.41 17.15 7.98
CA ARG A 59 9.69 18.29 8.87
C ARG A 59 9.10 18.09 10.28
N GLY A 60 9.89 18.40 11.31
CA GLY A 60 9.54 18.23 12.71
C GLY A 60 10.01 16.91 13.32
N THR A 61 10.45 15.95 12.50
CA THR A 61 11.10 14.70 12.95
C THR A 61 12.34 15.04 13.75
N ARG A 62 12.47 14.48 14.96
CA ARG A 62 13.63 14.69 15.82
C ARG A 62 14.73 13.67 15.53
N ILE A 63 15.94 14.18 15.28
CA ILE A 63 17.15 13.37 15.11
C ILE A 63 18.00 13.48 16.37
N GLN A 64 18.52 12.35 16.85
CA GLN A 64 19.47 12.34 17.96
C GLN A 64 20.79 13.00 17.54
N THR A 65 21.17 14.04 18.26
CA THR A 65 22.47 14.71 18.15
C THR A 65 23.26 14.57 19.44
N ASP A 66 24.53 14.96 19.40
CA ASP A 66 25.40 15.11 20.57
C ASP A 66 24.87 16.11 21.60
N LYS A 67 24.02 17.05 21.16
CA LYS A 67 23.33 18.06 22.00
C LYS A 67 21.89 17.67 22.35
N GLY A 68 21.46 16.44 22.07
CA GLY A 68 20.10 15.95 22.31
C GLY A 68 19.26 15.85 21.04
N GLU A 69 17.95 15.66 21.19
CA GLU A 69 17.03 15.50 20.05
C GLU A 69 16.64 16.84 19.42
N GLN A 70 17.03 17.06 18.15
CA GLN A 70 16.79 18.30 17.41
C GLN A 70 15.91 18.03 16.17
N PRO A 71 14.98 18.93 15.80
CA PRO A 71 14.21 18.81 14.57
C PRO A 71 15.12 18.76 13.33
N VAL A 72 14.82 17.86 12.39
CA VAL A 72 15.62 17.61 11.20
C VAL A 72 15.85 18.88 10.37
N GLU A 73 14.87 19.78 10.31
CA GLU A 73 14.94 21.02 9.53
C GLU A 73 15.83 22.12 10.14
N THR A 74 16.28 21.96 11.39
CA THR A 74 17.21 22.90 12.05
C THR A 74 18.66 22.44 12.00
N LEU A 75 18.90 21.25 11.44
CA LEU A 75 20.24 20.68 11.36
C LEU A 75 21.01 21.29 10.18
N GLU A 76 22.30 21.51 10.41
CA GLU A 76 23.22 22.09 9.44
C GLU A 76 24.47 21.22 9.29
N PRO A 77 25.18 21.27 8.15
CA PRO A 77 26.49 20.66 8.00
C PRO A 77 27.43 21.01 9.16
N GLY A 78 28.17 20.02 9.65
CA GLY A 78 29.02 20.10 10.84
C GLY A 78 28.32 19.72 12.15
N THR A 79 26.98 19.64 12.19
CA THR A 79 26.26 19.17 13.39
C THR A 79 26.60 17.70 13.68
N GLY A 80 26.91 17.36 14.93
CA GLY A 80 27.21 15.99 15.34
C GLY A 80 25.94 15.16 15.57
N VAL A 81 25.63 14.23 14.67
CA VAL A 81 24.52 13.27 14.85
C VAL A 81 25.00 12.00 15.52
N VAL A 82 24.16 11.41 16.38
CA VAL A 82 24.44 10.11 17.00
C VAL A 82 23.87 9.01 16.12
N THR A 83 24.72 8.08 15.69
CA THR A 83 24.30 6.93 14.88
C THR A 83 23.86 5.76 15.75
N ALA A 84 23.17 4.78 15.19
CA ALA A 84 22.68 3.60 15.91
C ALA A 84 23.80 2.77 16.54
N SER A 85 25.04 2.89 16.04
CA SER A 85 26.24 2.30 16.64
C SER A 85 26.79 3.06 17.86
N GLY A 86 26.21 4.23 18.18
CA GLY A 86 26.64 5.11 19.27
C GLY A 86 27.75 6.10 18.89
N ARG A 87 28.15 6.14 17.62
CA ARG A 87 29.17 7.09 17.14
C ARG A 87 28.55 8.47 16.91
N ILE A 88 29.31 9.53 17.18
CA ILE A 88 28.97 10.90 16.79
C ILE A 88 29.65 11.17 15.44
N ARG A 89 28.88 11.55 14.43
CA ARG A 89 29.38 11.86 13.09
C ARG A 89 28.88 13.22 12.61
N PRO A 90 29.73 14.04 11.97
CA PRO A 90 29.29 15.33 11.44
C PRO A 90 28.38 15.12 10.24
N ILE A 91 27.29 15.89 10.17
CA ILE A 91 26.49 16.02 8.96
C ILE A 91 27.37 16.67 7.87
N LEU A 92 27.39 16.10 6.67
CA LEU A 92 28.07 16.73 5.53
C LEU A 92 27.11 17.54 4.66
N TRP A 93 25.85 17.11 4.60
CA TRP A 93 24.86 17.73 3.73
C TRP A 93 23.44 17.48 4.23
N VAL A 94 22.56 18.45 3.99
CA VAL A 94 21.14 18.38 4.33
C VAL A 94 20.32 18.67 3.08
N GLY A 95 19.50 17.71 2.68
CA GLY A 95 18.61 17.81 1.53
C GLY A 95 17.23 18.24 1.93
N ARG A 96 16.58 19.09 1.12
CA ARG A 96 15.18 19.48 1.31
C ARG A 96 14.39 19.30 0.04
N ARG A 97 13.17 18.79 0.16
CA ARG A 97 12.25 18.61 -0.95
C ARG A 97 10.83 18.89 -0.50
N ARG A 98 10.23 19.93 -1.08
CA ARG A 98 8.82 20.25 -0.88
C ARG A 98 7.97 19.65 -1.99
N LEU A 99 6.93 18.90 -1.62
CA LEU A 99 5.96 18.30 -2.53
C LEU A 99 4.56 18.82 -2.23
N GLU A 100 3.76 19.03 -3.28
CA GLU A 100 2.37 19.48 -3.16
C GLU A 100 1.41 18.36 -3.60
N PRO A 101 0.81 17.61 -2.65
CA PRO A 101 -0.12 16.52 -2.97
C PRO A 101 -1.24 16.94 -3.91
N ARG A 102 -1.78 18.15 -3.76
CA ARG A 102 -2.87 18.67 -4.61
C ARG A 102 -2.48 18.82 -6.09
N ARG A 103 -1.18 18.94 -6.40
CA ARG A 103 -0.64 19.09 -7.75
C ARG A 103 -0.03 17.80 -8.30
N HIS A 104 -0.01 16.74 -7.51
CA HIS A 104 0.48 15.44 -7.96
C HIS A 104 -0.66 14.67 -8.66
N PRO A 105 -0.43 14.08 -9.85
CA PRO A 105 -1.47 13.29 -10.53
C PRO A 105 -1.89 12.05 -9.73
N ARG A 106 -1.00 11.58 -8.85
CA ARG A 106 -1.17 10.39 -7.99
C ARG A 106 -0.72 10.70 -6.56
N PRO A 107 -1.44 11.54 -5.79
CA PRO A 107 -1.00 12.03 -4.48
C PRO A 107 -0.62 10.92 -3.49
N GLU A 108 -1.25 9.75 -3.61
CA GLU A 108 -0.98 8.55 -2.82
C GLU A 108 0.48 8.07 -2.92
N LEU A 109 1.19 8.38 -4.00
CA LEU A 109 2.60 7.99 -4.20
C LEU A 109 3.59 8.85 -3.43
N ILE A 110 3.16 10.01 -2.91
CA ILE A 110 4.03 10.95 -2.20
C ILE A 110 3.58 11.20 -0.76
N HIS A 111 2.46 10.63 -0.35
CA HIS A 111 1.96 10.72 1.02
C HIS A 111 2.92 10.06 2.00
N PRO A 112 3.15 10.65 3.19
CA PRO A 112 4.06 10.06 4.17
C PRO A 112 3.51 8.75 4.70
N VAL A 113 4.41 7.83 5.03
CA VAL A 113 4.10 6.70 5.90
C VAL A 113 4.31 7.15 7.33
N ARG A 114 3.27 6.98 8.15
CA ARG A 114 3.35 7.16 9.60
C ARG A 114 3.69 5.84 10.27
N ILE A 115 4.78 5.84 11.02
CA ILE A 115 5.14 4.78 11.96
C ILE A 115 4.68 5.25 13.34
N ARG A 116 3.66 4.59 13.89
CA ARG A 116 3.09 4.96 15.20
C ARG A 116 4.12 4.79 16.30
N ARG A 117 4.04 5.64 17.33
CA ARG A 117 4.80 5.49 18.56
C ARG A 117 4.71 4.05 19.08
N GLY A 118 5.86 3.44 19.36
CA GLY A 118 5.94 2.07 19.88
C GLY A 118 5.60 0.95 18.90
N ALA A 119 5.40 1.24 17.61
CA ALA A 119 5.08 0.26 16.57
C ALA A 119 6.20 -0.75 16.28
N ALA A 120 7.47 -0.34 16.43
CA ALA A 120 8.63 -1.18 16.15
C ALA A 120 9.07 -2.05 17.35
N GLY A 121 8.35 -1.98 18.48
CA GLY A 121 8.75 -2.59 19.75
C GLY A 121 9.65 -1.67 20.58
N ASN A 122 9.97 -2.06 21.82
CA ASN A 122 10.84 -1.30 22.74
C ASN A 122 10.47 0.19 22.90
N PHE A 123 9.18 0.52 22.80
CA PHE A 123 8.68 1.90 22.81
C PHE A 123 9.23 2.80 21.69
N LEU A 124 9.65 2.20 20.56
CA LEU A 124 10.11 2.89 19.36
C LEU A 124 9.08 2.86 18.21
N PRO A 125 9.01 3.93 17.39
CA PRO A 125 9.60 5.25 17.64
C PRO A 125 9.03 5.88 18.93
N ARG A 126 9.75 6.82 19.54
CA ARG A 126 9.37 7.50 20.79
C ARG A 126 8.13 8.39 20.62
N ARG A 127 7.93 8.89 19.41
CA ARG A 127 6.77 9.65 18.92
C ARG A 127 6.30 9.06 17.60
N ASP A 128 5.14 9.48 17.11
CA ASP A 128 4.74 9.14 15.74
C ASP A 128 5.78 9.73 14.76
N LEU A 129 6.36 8.89 13.92
CA LEU A 129 7.39 9.24 12.95
C LEU A 129 6.77 9.25 11.55
N LEU A 130 6.86 10.38 10.85
CA LEU A 130 6.37 10.55 9.48
C LEU A 130 7.56 10.58 8.52
N VAL A 131 7.56 9.69 7.54
CA VAL A 131 8.67 9.50 6.60
C VAL A 131 8.14 9.29 5.19
N SER A 132 8.96 9.54 4.18
CA SER A 132 8.58 9.19 2.81
C SER A 132 8.48 7.66 2.66
N PRO A 133 7.65 7.15 1.73
CA PRO A 133 7.50 5.70 1.57
C PRO A 133 8.79 4.98 1.15
N SER A 134 9.73 5.69 0.52
CA SER A 134 11.01 5.16 0.06
C SER A 134 12.13 5.21 1.10
N LEU A 135 11.91 5.80 2.28
CA LEU A 135 12.91 5.78 3.35
C LEU A 135 13.19 4.34 3.78
N THR A 136 14.47 4.04 4.02
CA THR A 136 14.91 2.78 4.60
C THR A 136 15.08 2.91 6.12
N ILE A 137 14.61 1.91 6.88
CA ILE A 137 14.82 1.82 8.32
C ILE A 137 15.65 0.59 8.70
N GLY A 138 16.35 0.67 9.83
CA GLY A 138 17.08 -0.44 10.42
C GLY A 138 16.17 -1.32 11.27
N ALA A 139 16.27 -2.63 11.08
CA ALA A 139 15.52 -3.64 11.84
C ALA A 139 16.42 -4.83 12.17
N GLY A 140 17.04 -4.80 13.36
CA GLY A 140 18.04 -5.79 13.74
C GLY A 140 19.32 -5.61 12.92
N ASN A 141 19.69 -6.64 12.16
CA ASN A 141 20.88 -6.65 11.30
C ASN A 141 20.58 -6.36 9.83
N ILE A 142 19.35 -5.98 9.48
CA ILE A 142 18.97 -5.64 8.12
C ILE A 142 18.43 -4.22 8.03
N THR A 143 18.48 -3.69 6.81
CA THR A 143 17.79 -2.47 6.40
C THR A 143 16.65 -2.85 5.46
N VAL A 144 15.53 -2.13 5.56
CA VAL A 144 14.30 -2.44 4.81
C VAL A 144 13.53 -1.16 4.49
N GLY A 145 12.98 -1.08 3.29
CA GLY A 145 12.15 0.05 2.86
C GLY A 145 10.87 0.13 3.67
N VAL A 146 10.51 1.32 4.14
CA VAL A 146 9.30 1.54 4.95
C VAL A 146 8.04 1.09 4.21
N TRP A 147 7.96 1.33 2.89
CA TRP A 147 6.86 0.84 2.05
C TRP A 147 6.62 -0.68 2.17
N GLN A 148 7.69 -1.48 2.30
CA GLN A 148 7.60 -2.94 2.41
C GLN A 148 6.97 -3.39 3.74
N LEU A 149 6.96 -2.51 4.75
CA LEU A 149 6.48 -2.79 6.10
C LEU A 149 5.10 -2.19 6.41
N VAL A 150 4.51 -1.45 5.46
CA VAL A 150 3.16 -0.87 5.62
C VAL A 150 2.16 -1.99 5.92
N ASN A 151 1.44 -1.82 7.03
CA ASN A 151 0.45 -2.77 7.52
C ASN A 151 -0.93 -2.14 7.71
N GLY A 152 -1.16 -0.90 7.23
CA GLY A 152 -2.46 -0.23 7.31
C GLY A 152 -2.93 0.17 8.72
N ALA A 153 -2.18 -0.19 9.77
CA ALA A 153 -2.53 0.08 11.17
C ALA A 153 -1.46 0.90 11.89
N THR A 154 -0.36 0.24 12.27
CA THR A 154 0.74 0.87 13.00
C THR A 154 1.79 1.50 12.08
N LEU A 155 1.87 1.02 10.84
CA LEU A 155 2.59 1.65 9.74
C LEU A 155 1.59 1.86 8.61
N ALA A 156 1.20 3.12 8.36
CA ALA A 156 0.14 3.44 7.41
C ALA A 156 0.45 4.71 6.62
N SER A 157 0.09 4.73 5.34
CA SER A 157 0.10 5.96 4.54
C SER A 157 -0.92 6.95 5.10
N VAL A 158 -0.52 8.22 5.23
CA VAL A 158 -1.37 9.29 5.76
C VAL A 158 -1.56 10.35 4.69
N ALA A 159 -2.80 10.51 4.23
CA ALA A 159 -3.14 11.57 3.29
C ALA A 159 -2.83 12.94 3.89
N SER A 160 -2.04 13.73 3.18
CA SER A 160 -1.77 15.12 3.51
C SER A 160 -2.44 16.03 2.48
N PRO A 161 -3.39 16.89 2.88
CA PRO A 161 -3.92 17.91 1.98
C PRO A 161 -2.96 19.10 1.83
N ASP A 162 -1.97 19.22 2.71
CA ASP A 162 -1.01 20.31 2.76
C ASP A 162 0.34 19.91 2.15
N PRO A 163 1.16 20.88 1.72
CA PRO A 163 2.51 20.60 1.23
C PRO A 163 3.35 19.85 2.26
N ILE A 164 4.11 18.86 1.78
CA ILE A 164 4.98 18.03 2.60
C ILE A 164 6.42 18.46 2.35
N GLU A 165 7.18 18.72 3.40
CA GLU A 165 8.63 18.95 3.30
C GLU A 165 9.36 17.72 3.83
N TYR A 166 10.04 17.03 2.92
CA TYR A 166 10.95 15.94 3.23
C TYR A 166 12.38 16.48 3.37
N VAL A 167 13.02 16.13 4.47
CA VAL A 167 14.40 16.50 4.80
C VAL A 167 15.22 15.24 4.99
N HIS A 168 16.44 15.19 4.45
CA HIS A 168 17.35 14.06 4.63
C HIS A 168 18.79 14.51 4.85
N ILE A 169 19.62 13.63 5.41
CA ILE A 169 20.94 13.97 5.95
C ILE A 169 21.97 13.01 5.35
N ALA A 170 23.03 13.54 4.75
CA ALA A 170 24.17 12.75 4.28
C ALA A 170 25.36 12.85 5.25
N LEU A 171 26.04 11.72 5.42
CA LEU A 171 27.29 11.60 6.19
C LEU A 171 28.46 11.30 5.24
N ASP A 172 29.67 11.16 5.79
CA ASP A 172 30.87 10.77 5.04
C ASP A 172 30.82 9.32 4.50
N SER A 173 30.01 8.46 5.13
CA SER A 173 29.61 7.15 4.59
C SER A 173 28.25 6.73 5.15
N PRO A 174 27.50 5.84 4.46
CA PRO A 174 26.17 5.42 4.90
C PRO A 174 26.16 4.87 6.32
N ASP A 175 25.18 5.27 7.12
CA ASP A 175 24.96 4.82 8.49
C ASP A 175 23.47 4.91 8.87
N LEU A 176 23.13 4.45 10.06
CA LEU A 176 21.78 4.59 10.62
C LEU A 176 21.75 5.75 11.62
N LEU A 177 20.97 6.78 11.31
CA LEU A 177 20.60 7.86 12.21
C LEU A 177 19.52 7.38 13.19
N LEU A 178 19.41 8.03 14.35
CA LEU A 178 18.30 7.78 15.29
C LEU A 178 17.23 8.85 15.13
N ALA A 179 16.15 8.54 14.38
CA ALA A 179 15.01 9.41 14.13
C ALA A 179 13.83 9.03 15.04
N GLU A 180 13.42 9.92 15.95
CA GLU A 180 12.50 9.59 17.05
C GLU A 180 12.95 8.34 17.83
N GLY A 181 14.27 8.14 17.92
CA GLY A 181 14.92 6.95 18.48
C GLY A 181 14.91 5.69 17.59
N LEU A 182 14.22 5.70 16.43
CA LEU A 182 14.21 4.59 15.49
C LEU A 182 15.41 4.70 14.53
N PRO A 183 16.20 3.62 14.32
CA PRO A 183 17.25 3.59 13.32
C PRO A 183 16.72 3.79 11.89
N ALA A 184 17.23 4.80 11.18
CA ALA A 184 16.85 5.14 9.82
C ALA A 184 18.08 5.49 8.99
N GLU A 185 18.10 5.09 7.72
CA GLU A 185 19.26 5.25 6.85
C GLU A 185 19.56 6.73 6.56
N SER A 186 20.83 7.12 6.61
CA SER A 186 21.32 8.40 6.08
C SER A 186 21.25 8.41 4.55
N LEU A 187 21.28 9.60 3.94
CA LEU A 187 21.25 9.74 2.48
C LEU A 187 22.53 9.20 1.84
N HIS A 188 22.37 8.42 0.78
CA HIS A 188 23.45 8.04 -0.12
C HIS A 188 23.67 9.13 -1.19
N GLU A 189 24.93 9.32 -1.62
CA GLU A 189 25.32 10.36 -2.57
C GLU A 189 24.50 10.34 -3.87
N ASP A 190 24.19 9.14 -4.36
CA ASP A 190 23.46 8.87 -5.61
C ASP A 190 22.00 9.35 -5.58
N ARG A 191 21.45 9.67 -4.40
CA ARG A 191 20.06 10.14 -4.23
C ARG A 191 19.93 11.63 -3.98
N ARG A 192 21.03 12.40 -3.98
CA ARG A 192 20.98 13.86 -3.77
C ARG A 192 20.15 14.57 -4.82
N ALA A 193 20.17 14.12 -6.08
CA ALA A 193 19.43 14.74 -7.19
C ALA A 193 17.90 14.81 -6.98
N GLY A 194 17.34 14.01 -6.06
CA GLY A 194 15.92 14.09 -5.68
C GLY A 194 15.54 15.33 -4.86
N PHE A 195 16.52 16.08 -4.35
CA PHE A 195 16.34 17.24 -3.48
C PHE A 195 16.66 18.56 -4.19
N GLU A 196 16.06 19.64 -3.71
CA GLU A 196 16.12 20.97 -4.33
C GLU A 196 17.54 21.54 -4.42
N ASN A 197 18.42 21.12 -3.51
CA ASN A 197 19.82 21.55 -3.42
C ASN A 197 20.83 20.45 -3.82
N GLY A 198 20.38 19.39 -4.50
CA GLY A 198 21.21 18.22 -4.81
C GLY A 198 21.56 17.98 -6.28
N GLY A 199 21.17 18.88 -7.21
CA GLY A 199 21.55 18.78 -8.62
C GLY A 199 20.70 19.66 -9.56
N THR A 200 21.00 19.62 -10.86
CA THR A 200 20.38 20.47 -11.90
C THR A 200 19.06 19.97 -12.45
N VAL A 201 18.74 18.67 -12.33
CA VAL A 201 17.53 18.06 -12.90
C VAL A 201 16.72 17.40 -11.79
N MET A 202 15.48 17.85 -11.62
CA MET A 202 14.57 17.39 -10.57
C MET A 202 13.26 16.89 -11.18
N VAL A 203 12.81 15.71 -10.76
CA VAL A 203 11.53 15.14 -11.20
C VAL A 203 10.37 15.88 -10.50
N LEU A 204 9.45 16.45 -11.28
CA LEU A 204 8.31 17.22 -10.76
C LEU A 204 7.29 16.34 -10.01
N HIS A 205 7.06 15.12 -10.52
CA HIS A 205 6.10 14.16 -9.99
C HIS A 205 6.81 12.86 -9.58
N PRO A 206 7.53 12.87 -8.45
CA PRO A 206 8.29 11.70 -8.03
C PRO A 206 7.37 10.56 -7.61
N HIS A 207 7.78 9.32 -7.92
CA HIS A 207 7.14 8.12 -7.42
C HIS A 207 7.98 7.61 -6.23
N LEU A 208 7.53 7.88 -5.00
CA LEU A 208 8.28 7.51 -3.79
C LEU A 208 8.01 6.07 -3.35
N ALA A 209 7.49 5.22 -4.24
CA ALA A 209 7.45 3.79 -3.99
C ALA A 209 8.89 3.29 -3.91
N TRP A 210 9.17 2.43 -2.91
CA TRP A 210 10.51 1.87 -2.77
C TRP A 210 10.92 1.14 -4.05
N HIS A 211 12.03 1.56 -4.62
CA HIS A 211 12.72 0.85 -5.69
C HIS A 211 13.77 -0.08 -5.05
N PRO A 212 13.93 -1.32 -5.55
CA PRO A 212 15.02 -2.18 -5.11
C PRO A 212 16.35 -1.49 -5.39
N GLY A 213 17.02 -1.04 -4.34
CA GLY A 213 18.42 -0.66 -4.38
C GLY A 213 19.32 -1.90 -4.43
N ALA A 214 20.63 -1.68 -4.48
CA ALA A 214 21.65 -2.75 -4.57
C ALA A 214 21.63 -3.77 -3.40
N THR A 215 20.87 -3.53 -2.33
CA THR A 215 20.75 -4.45 -1.19
C THR A 215 19.29 -4.59 -0.78
N THR A 216 18.59 -5.54 -1.40
CA THR A 216 17.25 -5.95 -0.95
C THR A 216 17.40 -7.05 0.10
N PRO A 217 16.82 -6.91 1.31
CA PRO A 217 16.88 -7.97 2.30
C PRO A 217 16.17 -9.25 1.80
N PRO A 218 16.59 -10.45 2.24
CA PRO A 218 15.91 -11.68 1.87
C PRO A 218 14.43 -11.63 2.23
N GLU A 219 13.57 -12.06 1.30
CA GLU A 219 12.11 -12.02 1.45
C GLU A 219 11.63 -12.67 2.76
N ALA A 220 12.21 -13.81 3.14
CA ALA A 220 11.89 -14.49 4.40
C ALA A 220 12.12 -13.61 5.64
N MET A 221 13.14 -12.74 5.63
CA MET A 221 13.41 -11.80 6.71
C MET A 221 12.38 -10.66 6.73
N VAL A 222 12.01 -10.14 5.56
CA VAL A 222 10.96 -9.12 5.43
C VAL A 222 9.63 -9.66 5.93
N GLN A 223 9.25 -10.89 5.55
CA GLN A 223 8.04 -11.55 6.03
C GLN A 223 8.09 -11.76 7.55
N ALA A 224 9.23 -12.15 8.12
CA ALA A 224 9.38 -12.28 9.57
C ALA A 224 9.18 -10.93 10.29
N LEU A 225 9.70 -9.83 9.75
CA LEU A 225 9.45 -8.48 10.28
C LEU A 225 7.97 -8.09 10.17
N ARG A 226 7.33 -8.33 9.02
CA ARG A 226 5.89 -8.05 8.82
C ARG A 226 5.04 -8.83 9.83
N ARG A 227 5.32 -10.11 10.07
CA ARG A 227 4.64 -10.91 11.11
C ARG A 227 4.77 -10.28 12.50
N ARG A 228 5.98 -9.82 12.87
CA ARG A 228 6.21 -9.15 14.16
C ARG A 228 5.43 -7.84 14.27
N LEU A 229 5.38 -7.05 13.20
CA LEU A 229 4.64 -5.79 13.17
C LEU A 229 3.11 -6.00 13.24
N LEU A 230 2.58 -7.03 12.58
CA LEU A 230 1.17 -7.41 12.69
C LEU A 230 0.82 -7.86 14.11
N GLN A 231 1.66 -8.72 14.71
CA GLN A 231 1.48 -9.11 16.11
C GLN A 231 1.52 -7.91 17.05
N ARG A 232 2.41 -6.96 16.78
CA ARG A 232 2.53 -5.72 17.56
C ARG A 232 1.29 -4.83 17.40
N ALA A 233 0.73 -4.71 16.20
CA ALA A 233 -0.53 -4.01 15.97
C ALA A 233 -1.67 -4.60 16.83
N HIS A 234 -1.77 -5.93 16.92
CA HIS A 234 -2.72 -6.58 17.81
C HIS A 234 -2.49 -6.25 19.29
N THR A 235 -1.24 -6.29 19.76
CA THR A 235 -0.90 -5.88 21.14
C THR A 235 -1.25 -4.43 21.43
N LEU A 236 -1.23 -3.56 20.42
CA LEU A 236 -1.62 -2.15 20.52
C LEU A 236 -3.14 -1.92 20.33
N GLY A 237 -3.94 -2.99 20.30
CA GLY A 237 -5.40 -2.92 20.26
C GLY A 237 -6.03 -2.87 18.86
N HIS A 238 -5.23 -3.02 17.80
CA HIS A 238 -5.78 -3.13 16.45
C HIS A 238 -6.35 -4.54 16.21
N ALA A 239 -7.59 -4.61 15.75
CA ALA A 239 -8.25 -5.88 15.43
C ALA A 239 -8.50 -5.99 13.93
N ILE A 240 -8.48 -7.21 13.40
CA ILE A 240 -8.89 -7.51 12.03
C ILE A 240 -10.33 -8.02 12.06
N THR A 241 -11.17 -7.52 11.17
CA THR A 241 -12.53 -8.03 10.95
C THR A 241 -12.61 -8.81 9.65
N ARG A 242 -13.39 -9.90 9.69
CA ARG A 242 -13.78 -10.70 8.52
C ARG A 242 -15.18 -10.37 8.04
N ASP A 243 -15.92 -9.54 8.78
CA ASP A 243 -17.24 -9.09 8.36
C ASP A 243 -17.09 -8.04 7.25
N PRO A 244 -17.52 -8.32 6.01
CA PRO A 244 -17.45 -7.37 4.92
C PRO A 244 -18.41 -6.20 5.11
N GLY A 245 -19.42 -6.29 5.99
CA GLY A 245 -20.46 -5.26 6.09
C GLY A 245 -21.14 -5.00 4.74
N LEU A 246 -21.33 -6.06 3.95
CA LEU A 246 -21.84 -5.99 2.59
C LEU A 246 -23.27 -5.45 2.57
N HIS A 247 -23.48 -4.40 1.80
CA HIS A 247 -24.79 -3.82 1.54
C HIS A 247 -24.81 -3.19 0.15
N LEU A 248 -26.00 -2.84 -0.33
CA LEU A 248 -26.12 -2.02 -1.54
C LEU A 248 -26.42 -0.57 -1.17
N ARG A 249 -26.10 0.37 -2.05
CA ARG A 249 -26.67 1.73 -2.02
C ARG A 249 -27.38 2.02 -3.33
N ALA A 250 -28.67 2.30 -3.28
CA ALA A 250 -29.50 2.68 -4.42
C ALA A 250 -29.74 4.19 -4.38
N ASP A 251 -29.21 4.92 -5.35
CA ASP A 251 -29.27 6.39 -5.43
C ASP A 251 -28.86 7.06 -4.10
N GLY A 252 -27.84 6.49 -3.43
CA GLY A 252 -27.32 6.95 -2.15
C GLY A 252 -27.96 6.32 -0.89
N TRP A 253 -29.12 5.67 -1.02
CA TRP A 253 -29.83 5.04 0.10
C TRP A 253 -29.35 3.61 0.38
N PRO A 254 -28.99 3.26 1.62
CA PRO A 254 -28.53 1.92 1.95
C PRO A 254 -29.66 0.88 1.87
N LEU A 255 -29.35 -0.28 1.29
CA LEU A 255 -30.21 -1.45 1.22
C LEU A 255 -29.52 -2.65 1.89
N SER A 256 -30.20 -3.25 2.87
CA SER A 256 -29.76 -4.50 3.50
C SER A 256 -30.23 -5.72 2.69
N PRO A 257 -29.50 -6.83 2.75
CA PRO A 257 -29.96 -8.06 2.12
C PRO A 257 -31.23 -8.55 2.80
N VAL A 258 -32.25 -8.91 2.02
CA VAL A 258 -33.49 -9.52 2.53
C VAL A 258 -33.34 -11.03 2.77
N LEU A 259 -32.35 -11.64 2.11
CA LEU A 259 -32.04 -13.07 2.23
C LEU A 259 -30.54 -13.27 2.04
N VAL A 260 -29.95 -14.10 2.90
CA VAL A 260 -28.59 -14.60 2.77
C VAL A 260 -28.65 -16.12 2.81
N ALA A 261 -28.23 -16.78 1.74
CA ALA A 261 -28.25 -18.24 1.61
C ALA A 261 -26.93 -18.73 0.98
N GLY A 262 -26.03 -19.25 1.82
CA GLY A 262 -24.67 -19.58 1.40
C GLY A 262 -23.95 -18.36 0.82
N PRO A 263 -23.39 -18.43 -0.41
CA PRO A 263 -22.72 -17.29 -1.04
C PRO A 263 -23.69 -16.23 -1.60
N MET A 264 -24.99 -16.54 -1.70
CA MET A 264 -25.98 -15.68 -2.34
C MET A 264 -26.55 -14.65 -1.36
N HIS A 265 -26.47 -13.36 -1.73
CA HIS A 265 -27.08 -12.24 -1.01
C HIS A 265 -28.13 -11.56 -1.90
N ARG A 266 -29.39 -11.57 -1.48
CA ARG A 266 -30.51 -11.01 -2.24
C ARG A 266 -30.95 -9.66 -1.69
N PHE A 267 -31.17 -8.70 -2.59
CA PHE A 267 -31.60 -7.34 -2.28
C PHE A 267 -32.84 -6.97 -3.08
N ALA A 268 -33.83 -6.35 -2.44
CA ALA A 268 -34.96 -5.72 -3.13
C ALA A 268 -34.49 -4.42 -3.75
N LEU A 269 -34.78 -4.21 -5.04
CA LEU A 269 -34.52 -2.95 -5.72
C LEU A 269 -35.77 -2.06 -5.69
N PRO A 270 -35.65 -0.81 -5.23
CA PRO A 270 -36.66 0.21 -5.48
C PRO A 270 -36.90 0.39 -6.98
N ALA A 271 -38.10 0.82 -7.35
CA ALA A 271 -38.39 1.18 -8.74
C ALA A 271 -37.62 2.45 -9.13
N GLY A 272 -37.08 2.47 -10.35
CA GLY A 272 -36.43 3.66 -10.91
C GLY A 272 -34.97 3.90 -10.48
N VAL A 273 -34.31 2.92 -9.87
CA VAL A 273 -32.90 3.06 -9.46
C VAL A 273 -31.99 3.35 -10.65
N THR A 274 -31.19 4.42 -10.54
CA THR A 274 -30.29 4.87 -11.60
C THR A 274 -28.81 4.62 -11.28
N ASP A 275 -28.48 4.57 -9.99
CA ASP A 275 -27.15 4.25 -9.48
C ASP A 275 -27.23 3.21 -8.37
N LEU A 276 -26.64 2.04 -8.60
CA LEU A 276 -26.55 0.99 -7.58
C LEU A 276 -25.09 0.73 -7.26
N ARG A 277 -24.73 0.84 -5.99
CA ARG A 277 -23.38 0.59 -5.49
C ARG A 277 -23.35 -0.66 -4.65
N ILE A 278 -22.40 -1.55 -4.91
CA ILE A 278 -22.03 -2.66 -4.05
C ILE A 278 -20.99 -2.14 -3.07
N VAL A 279 -21.34 -2.09 -1.79
CA VAL A 279 -20.51 -1.47 -0.76
C VAL A 279 -20.10 -2.51 0.27
N SER A 280 -18.80 -2.59 0.54
CA SER A 280 -18.25 -3.42 1.61
C SER A 280 -17.06 -2.73 2.24
N ARG A 281 -16.69 -3.18 3.45
CA ARG A 281 -15.32 -2.99 3.94
C ARG A 281 -14.36 -3.61 2.93
N ALA A 282 -13.20 -2.97 2.80
CA ALA A 282 -12.15 -3.40 1.92
C ALA A 282 -10.81 -3.27 2.62
N GLY A 283 -9.93 -4.24 2.40
CA GLY A 283 -8.59 -4.29 2.95
C GLY A 283 -7.55 -4.49 1.86
N VAL A 284 -6.29 -4.30 2.21
CA VAL A 284 -5.16 -4.63 1.34
C VAL A 284 -4.55 -5.93 1.86
N PRO A 285 -4.49 -7.02 1.07
CA PRO A 285 -3.94 -8.30 1.53
C PRO A 285 -2.54 -8.17 2.15
N ALA A 286 -1.63 -7.42 1.50
CA ALA A 286 -0.29 -7.17 2.02
C ALA A 286 -0.26 -6.41 3.37
N GLU A 287 -1.33 -5.70 3.73
CA GLU A 287 -1.38 -4.96 5.00
C GLU A 287 -1.74 -5.84 6.20
N ILE A 288 -2.34 -7.01 5.97
CA ILE A 288 -2.84 -7.88 7.04
C ILE A 288 -2.30 -9.31 7.00
N ASP A 289 -1.68 -9.70 5.87
CA ASP A 289 -0.94 -10.93 5.69
C ASP A 289 0.52 -10.60 5.39
N ALA A 290 1.42 -11.14 6.20
CA ALA A 290 2.84 -10.91 6.08
C ALA A 290 3.47 -11.55 4.83
N VAL A 291 2.81 -12.54 4.22
CA VAL A 291 3.30 -13.25 3.03
C VAL A 291 2.76 -12.62 1.74
N SER A 292 1.52 -12.13 1.77
CA SER A 292 0.91 -11.53 0.60
C SER A 292 1.67 -10.31 0.09
N GLN A 293 1.82 -10.23 -1.23
CA GLN A 293 2.37 -9.08 -1.94
C GLN A 293 1.27 -8.28 -2.68
N ASP A 294 0.01 -8.73 -2.60
CA ASP A 294 -1.11 -8.04 -3.24
C ASP A 294 -1.42 -6.73 -2.48
N ARG A 295 -1.16 -5.60 -3.16
CA ARG A 295 -1.33 -4.24 -2.67
C ARG A 295 -2.66 -3.63 -3.10
N ARG A 296 -3.50 -4.37 -3.84
CA ARG A 296 -4.82 -3.90 -4.23
C ARG A 296 -5.71 -3.81 -3.01
N ARG A 297 -6.56 -2.77 -2.97
CA ARG A 297 -7.66 -2.69 -2.02
C ARG A 297 -8.79 -3.57 -2.53
N LEU A 298 -9.06 -4.67 -1.84
CA LEU A 298 -10.07 -5.66 -2.22
C LEU A 298 -11.24 -5.61 -1.23
N GLY A 299 -12.47 -5.65 -1.73
CA GLY A 299 -13.71 -5.75 -0.96
C GLY A 299 -14.25 -7.18 -0.96
N VAL A 300 -15.38 -7.40 -1.61
CA VAL A 300 -15.95 -8.73 -1.88
C VAL A 300 -15.51 -9.30 -3.23
N MET A 301 -15.36 -10.62 -3.29
CA MET A 301 -15.11 -11.42 -4.49
C MET A 301 -16.45 -11.89 -5.07
N LEU A 302 -16.78 -11.47 -6.28
CA LEU A 302 -18.04 -11.76 -6.95
C LEU A 302 -17.83 -12.74 -8.11
N GLU A 303 -18.53 -13.87 -8.08
CA GLU A 303 -18.53 -14.86 -9.17
C GLU A 303 -19.70 -14.67 -10.13
N ARG A 304 -20.75 -14.00 -9.68
CA ARG A 304 -21.98 -13.84 -10.46
C ARG A 304 -22.85 -12.74 -9.87
N ILE A 305 -23.53 -11.99 -10.74
CA ILE A 305 -24.58 -11.06 -10.35
C ILE A 305 -25.81 -11.43 -11.17
N ALA A 306 -26.93 -11.71 -10.50
CA ALA A 306 -28.21 -11.98 -11.17
C ALA A 306 -29.21 -10.88 -10.86
N LEU A 307 -29.81 -10.31 -11.90
CA LEU A 307 -30.84 -9.29 -11.83
C LEU A 307 -32.17 -9.93 -12.21
N ARG A 308 -33.21 -9.76 -11.39
CA ARG A 308 -34.52 -10.37 -11.65
C ARG A 308 -35.60 -9.30 -11.70
N GLY A 309 -36.44 -9.35 -12.73
CA GLY A 309 -37.60 -8.49 -12.91
C GLY A 309 -38.82 -9.27 -13.40
N PRO A 310 -39.98 -8.60 -13.52
CA PRO A 310 -41.19 -9.22 -14.06
C PRO A 310 -41.04 -9.76 -15.48
N GLN A 311 -40.11 -9.18 -16.25
CA GLN A 311 -39.85 -9.54 -17.65
C GLN A 311 -38.80 -10.66 -17.81
N GLY A 312 -38.18 -11.12 -16.72
CA GLY A 312 -37.19 -12.20 -16.75
C GLY A 312 -36.00 -11.98 -15.82
N GLU A 313 -35.01 -12.86 -15.96
CA GLU A 313 -33.73 -12.80 -15.26
C GLU A 313 -32.61 -12.46 -16.24
N ARG A 314 -31.67 -11.63 -15.80
CA ARG A 314 -30.44 -11.33 -16.50
C ARG A 314 -29.26 -11.65 -15.60
N GLU A 315 -28.31 -12.40 -16.13
CA GLU A 315 -27.03 -12.62 -15.49
C GLU A 315 -25.98 -11.64 -16.01
N ILE A 316 -25.12 -11.17 -15.11
CA ILE A 316 -23.90 -10.41 -15.43
C ILE A 316 -22.72 -11.29 -14.98
N PRO A 317 -22.00 -11.91 -15.93
CA PRO A 317 -20.84 -12.72 -15.61
C PRO A 317 -19.65 -11.82 -15.18
N PRO A 318 -18.65 -12.38 -14.48
CA PRO A 318 -17.49 -11.61 -14.02
C PRO A 318 -16.67 -10.95 -15.11
N ASP A 319 -16.71 -11.39 -16.36
CA ASP A 319 -15.97 -10.78 -17.47
C ASP A 319 -16.73 -9.63 -18.15
N ASP A 320 -18.00 -9.40 -17.81
CA ASP A 320 -18.84 -8.39 -18.46
C ASP A 320 -18.23 -6.98 -18.34
N PRO A 321 -18.10 -6.22 -19.45
CA PRO A 321 -17.53 -4.88 -19.46
C PRO A 321 -18.34 -3.84 -18.67
N VAL A 322 -19.58 -4.14 -18.28
CA VAL A 322 -20.36 -3.30 -17.38
C VAL A 322 -19.69 -3.17 -16.00
N LEU A 323 -18.97 -4.20 -15.56
CA LEU A 323 -18.24 -4.25 -14.31
C LEU A 323 -16.94 -3.45 -14.47
N SER A 324 -17.02 -2.14 -14.31
CA SER A 324 -15.89 -1.23 -14.55
C SER A 324 -15.55 -0.45 -13.28
N GLU A 325 -16.34 0.56 -12.96
CA GLU A 325 -16.11 1.43 -11.80
C GLU A 325 -16.17 0.66 -10.47
N GLY A 326 -15.05 0.67 -9.74
CA GLY A 326 -14.86 -0.03 -8.46
C GLY A 326 -14.69 -1.55 -8.56
N PHE A 327 -14.44 -2.08 -9.75
CA PHE A 327 -14.06 -3.47 -9.97
C PHE A 327 -12.59 -3.59 -10.39
N HIS A 328 -11.90 -4.59 -9.85
CA HIS A 328 -10.59 -5.00 -10.32
C HIS A 328 -10.69 -5.79 -11.63
N PRO A 329 -9.55 -6.00 -12.33
CA PRO A 329 -9.50 -6.90 -13.47
C PRO A 329 -10.10 -8.27 -13.15
N HIS A 330 -10.72 -8.84 -14.17
CA HIS A 330 -11.27 -10.19 -14.13
C HIS A 330 -10.18 -11.23 -13.89
N GLU A 331 -10.50 -12.21 -13.04
CA GLU A 331 -9.60 -13.28 -12.63
C GLU A 331 -10.26 -14.65 -12.84
N GLN A 332 -9.43 -15.64 -13.16
CA GLN A 332 -9.83 -17.03 -13.31
C GLN A 332 -8.75 -17.97 -12.76
N ALA A 333 -9.17 -18.99 -12.01
CA ALA A 333 -8.31 -20.11 -11.61
C ALA A 333 -9.17 -21.35 -11.34
N GLU A 334 -8.61 -22.53 -11.61
CA GLU A 334 -9.25 -23.82 -11.28
C GLU A 334 -10.69 -23.96 -11.79
N GLY A 335 -10.98 -23.41 -12.98
CA GLY A 335 -12.32 -23.44 -13.59
C GLY A 335 -13.33 -22.48 -12.96
N ARG A 336 -12.91 -21.65 -12.01
CA ARG A 336 -13.72 -20.57 -11.41
C ARG A 336 -13.37 -19.23 -12.04
N SER A 337 -14.33 -18.32 -12.01
CA SER A 337 -14.16 -16.96 -12.52
C SER A 337 -14.76 -15.95 -11.55
N TRP A 338 -14.05 -14.86 -11.29
CA TRP A 338 -14.53 -13.82 -10.37
C TRP A 338 -13.98 -12.43 -10.73
N ARG A 339 -14.56 -11.41 -10.09
CA ARG A 339 -13.97 -10.09 -9.93
C ARG A 339 -13.98 -9.67 -8.48
N TRP A 340 -12.89 -9.06 -8.05
CA TRP A 340 -12.87 -8.33 -6.79
C TRP A 340 -13.48 -6.94 -6.97
N THR A 341 -14.29 -6.52 -6.01
CA THR A 341 -14.63 -5.10 -5.83
C THR A 341 -13.50 -4.40 -5.08
N ASP A 342 -13.45 -3.07 -5.12
CA ASP A 342 -12.54 -2.25 -4.30
C ASP A 342 -13.17 -1.81 -2.96
N GLY A 343 -14.38 -2.29 -2.67
CA GLY A 343 -15.22 -1.90 -1.55
C GLY A 343 -16.34 -0.91 -1.91
N HIS A 344 -16.34 -0.34 -3.11
CA HIS A 344 -17.37 0.59 -3.57
C HIS A 344 -17.60 0.51 -5.10
N ALA A 345 -18.09 -0.65 -5.54
CA ALA A 345 -18.31 -0.97 -6.95
C ALA A 345 -19.65 -0.47 -7.50
N ARG A 346 -19.71 -0.07 -8.77
CA ARG A 346 -20.93 0.47 -9.40
C ARG A 346 -21.56 -0.50 -10.40
N LEU A 347 -22.87 -0.71 -10.26
CA LEU A 347 -23.74 -1.23 -11.29
C LEU A 347 -24.53 -0.08 -11.94
N PRO A 348 -24.31 0.23 -13.23
CA PRO A 348 -24.94 1.37 -13.88
C PRO A 348 -26.44 1.14 -14.12
N GLY A 349 -27.27 2.18 -13.95
CA GLY A 349 -28.73 2.08 -14.06
C GLY A 349 -29.27 1.44 -15.34
N ARG A 350 -28.53 1.52 -16.46
CA ARG A 350 -28.90 0.86 -17.72
C ARG A 350 -29.10 -0.65 -17.60
N VAL A 351 -28.42 -1.32 -16.67
CA VAL A 351 -28.63 -2.76 -16.42
C VAL A 351 -29.74 -3.05 -15.43
N LEU A 352 -30.20 -2.03 -14.68
CA LEU A 352 -31.19 -2.15 -13.62
C LEU A 352 -32.62 -1.87 -14.10
N ALA A 353 -32.80 -1.33 -15.30
CA ALA A 353 -34.11 -0.99 -15.84
C ALA A 353 -35.04 -2.22 -15.85
N GLY A 354 -36.20 -2.10 -15.20
CA GLY A 354 -37.20 -3.17 -15.09
C GLY A 354 -36.84 -4.28 -14.08
N MET A 355 -35.73 -4.16 -13.36
CA MET A 355 -35.30 -5.14 -12.35
C MET A 355 -35.87 -4.79 -10.98
N THR A 356 -36.22 -5.83 -10.22
CA THR A 356 -36.82 -5.75 -8.87
C THR A 356 -35.96 -6.42 -7.80
N TRP A 357 -35.02 -7.28 -8.20
CA TRP A 357 -34.11 -7.97 -7.30
C TRP A 357 -32.69 -8.00 -7.86
N VAL A 358 -31.71 -7.97 -6.95
CA VAL A 358 -30.30 -8.30 -7.24
C VAL A 358 -29.86 -9.42 -6.31
N ASP A 359 -29.31 -10.47 -6.90
CA ASP A 359 -28.60 -11.53 -6.20
C ASP A 359 -27.09 -11.38 -6.47
N LEU A 360 -26.31 -11.18 -5.41
CA LEU A 360 -24.85 -11.21 -5.45
C LEU A 360 -24.34 -12.58 -5.00
N TYR A 361 -23.52 -13.23 -5.82
CA TYR A 361 -22.85 -14.48 -5.47
C TYR A 361 -21.42 -14.19 -5.02
N VAL A 362 -21.25 -14.13 -3.70
CA VAL A 362 -20.01 -13.73 -3.03
C VAL A 362 -19.23 -14.98 -2.63
N ALA A 363 -18.12 -15.23 -3.31
CA ALA A 363 -17.24 -16.38 -3.05
C ALA A 363 -16.29 -16.15 -1.86
N GLY A 364 -16.06 -14.90 -1.51
CA GLY A 364 -15.16 -14.52 -0.43
C GLY A 364 -15.15 -13.02 -0.19
N SER A 365 -14.46 -12.60 0.86
CA SER A 365 -14.22 -11.20 1.13
C SER A 365 -12.83 -11.01 1.72
N GLN A 366 -12.24 -9.86 1.44
CA GLN A 366 -10.95 -9.49 1.99
C GLN A 366 -11.14 -8.97 3.42
N SER A 367 -10.34 -9.49 4.34
CA SER A 367 -10.32 -8.99 5.72
C SER A 367 -9.72 -7.59 5.76
N ALA A 368 -10.14 -6.79 6.75
CA ALA A 368 -9.69 -5.41 6.93
C ALA A 368 -9.48 -5.10 8.42
N TRP A 369 -8.76 -4.03 8.75
CA TRP A 369 -8.70 -3.54 10.12
C TRP A 369 -10.09 -3.08 10.59
N ALA A 370 -10.48 -3.44 11.81
CA ALA A 370 -11.70 -3.00 12.44
C ALA A 370 -11.72 -1.46 12.55
N GLY A 371 -12.89 -0.85 12.33
CA GLY A 371 -13.03 0.61 12.24
C GLY A 371 -12.72 1.20 10.86
N THR A 372 -12.23 0.40 9.91
CA THR A 372 -12.16 0.82 8.50
C THR A 372 -13.58 0.96 7.95
N ALA A 373 -14.00 2.20 7.66
CA ALA A 373 -15.24 2.45 6.96
C ALA A 373 -15.12 1.98 5.49
N PRO A 374 -16.24 1.59 4.85
CA PRO A 374 -16.25 1.41 3.40
C PRO A 374 -15.71 2.65 2.70
N PRO A 375 -14.93 2.51 1.61
CA PRO A 375 -14.43 3.66 0.88
C PRO A 375 -15.59 4.52 0.38
N ALA A 376 -15.40 5.84 0.40
CA ALA A 376 -16.32 6.76 -0.25
C ALA A 376 -16.27 6.56 -1.77
N ALA A 377 -17.36 6.93 -2.46
CA ALA A 377 -17.38 6.90 -3.93
C ALA A 377 -16.15 7.63 -4.48
N PRO A 378 -15.44 7.08 -5.48
CA PRO A 378 -14.37 7.80 -6.14
C PRO A 378 -14.94 9.11 -6.66
N VAL A 379 -14.31 10.24 -6.30
CA VAL A 379 -14.64 11.53 -6.90
C VAL A 379 -14.16 11.42 -8.35
N THR A 380 -15.08 11.14 -9.27
CA THR A 380 -14.82 11.22 -10.70
C THR A 380 -14.48 12.67 -11.01
N ARG A 381 -13.18 12.98 -11.04
CA ARG A 381 -12.72 14.23 -11.63
C ARG A 381 -13.03 14.14 -13.12
N SER A 382 -13.99 14.95 -13.59
CA SER A 382 -14.09 15.26 -15.01
C SER A 382 -12.72 15.69 -15.50
N ALA A 383 -12.23 15.01 -16.54
CA ALA A 383 -10.94 15.25 -17.17
C ALA A 383 -10.82 16.69 -17.69
#